data_AF-A0A969MQL8-F1
#
_entry.id   AF-A0A969MQL8-F1
#
_cell.length_a   1.000
_cell.length_b   1.000
_cell.length_c   1.000
_cell.angle_alpha   90.00
_cell.angle_beta   90.00
_cell.angle_gamma   90.00
#
_symmetry.space_group_name_H-M   'P 1'
#
loop_
_entity.id
_entity.type
_entity.pdbx_description
1 polymer ?
#
loop_
_entity_poly.entity_id
_entity_poly.type
_entity_poly.pdbx_seq_one_letter_code
_entity_poly.pdbx_strand_id
1 'polypeptide(L)'
;MDTPSDFNFLNQSAAEHHNPYQEGEYLVIKTYPREKRLCCVHRSFDYFVARNQTDLENLAHDYSVFGLRVFHQGKLYQVIDNGKPEKISRQQDWKIDHSYLEAHYDQNAEGEIIICGCSYPYFSALVSYSSLHNDPIAESQPVTCLVDDNGREIDNCPNCGSQLVDDDVEEDYDSEPDYLFATCNGCSNYHGQLYNGNLLVCAIHPHGLNGESCPDFAN
;
A
#
# COMPACT_ATOMS: atom_id res chain seq x y z
N MET A 1 39.49 -7.90 12.31
CA MET A 1 38.88 -6.83 13.11
C MET A 1 37.97 -6.11 12.15
N ASP A 2 36.67 -6.17 12.40
CA ASP A 2 35.67 -5.54 11.54
C ASP A 2 35.91 -4.02 11.57
N THR A 3 36.01 -3.43 10.39
CA THR A 3 36.24 -2.02 10.16
C THR A 3 34.91 -1.27 10.15
N PRO A 4 34.90 0.06 10.37
CA PRO A 4 33.67 0.87 10.22
C PRO A 4 33.00 0.68 8.86
N SER A 5 33.77 0.39 7.81
CA SER A 5 33.27 0.07 6.47
C SER A 5 32.50 -1.25 6.40
N ASP A 6 32.84 -2.24 7.25
CA ASP A 6 32.16 -3.53 7.29
C ASP A 6 30.74 -3.41 7.87
N PHE A 7 30.47 -2.34 8.63
CA PHE A 7 29.13 -2.03 9.15
C PHE A 7 28.28 -1.20 8.18
N ASN A 8 28.83 -0.74 7.04
CA ASN A 8 28.05 0.00 6.05
C ASN A 8 26.88 -0.85 5.50
N PHE A 9 26.99 -2.18 5.48
CA PHE A 9 25.89 -3.08 5.10
C PHE A 9 24.70 -3.07 6.07
N LEU A 10 24.86 -2.54 7.29
CA LEU A 10 23.73 -2.32 8.21
C LEU A 10 22.90 -1.10 7.80
N ASN A 11 23.46 -0.21 6.98
CA ASN A 11 22.68 0.86 6.37
C ASN A 11 21.94 0.30 5.16
N GLN A 12 20.61 0.30 5.23
CA GLN A 12 19.76 -0.23 4.17
C GLN A 12 20.04 0.40 2.80
N SER A 13 20.30 1.71 2.72
CA SER A 13 20.60 2.38 1.46
C SER A 13 21.94 1.93 0.86
N ALA A 14 22.96 1.69 1.69
CA ALA A 14 24.22 1.14 1.23
C ALA A 14 24.08 -0.34 0.84
N ALA A 15 23.31 -1.12 1.59
CA ALA A 15 23.00 -2.51 1.27
C ALA A 15 22.27 -2.63 -0.08
N GLU A 16 21.28 -1.78 -0.34
CA GLU A 16 20.55 -1.73 -1.61
C GLU A 16 21.41 -1.25 -2.78
N HIS A 17 22.32 -0.30 -2.54
CA HIS A 17 23.27 0.14 -3.57
C HIS A 17 24.22 -1.00 -3.98
N HIS A 18 24.68 -1.81 -3.03
CA HIS A 18 25.56 -2.95 -3.30
C HIS A 18 24.80 -4.21 -3.75
N ASN A 19 23.53 -4.34 -3.40
CA ASN A 19 22.67 -5.47 -3.74
C ASN A 19 21.31 -4.96 -4.27
N PRO A 20 21.27 -4.46 -5.51
CA PRO A 20 20.05 -3.95 -6.11
C PRO A 20 18.99 -5.06 -6.22
N TYR A 21 17.74 -4.65 -6.34
CA TYR A 21 16.64 -5.58 -6.59
C TYR A 21 16.77 -6.22 -7.96
N GLN A 22 16.43 -7.51 -8.04
CA GLN A 22 16.58 -8.31 -9.25
C GLN A 22 15.23 -8.63 -9.88
N GLU A 23 15.22 -8.82 -11.19
CA GLU A 23 14.02 -9.19 -11.94
C GLU A 23 13.41 -10.49 -11.38
N GLY A 24 12.11 -10.47 -11.06
CA GLY A 24 11.38 -11.59 -10.47
C GLY A 24 11.60 -11.77 -8.96
N GLU A 25 12.35 -10.89 -8.31
CA GLU A 25 12.51 -10.91 -6.86
C GLU A 25 11.24 -10.39 -6.18
N TYR A 26 10.81 -11.08 -5.12
CA TYR A 26 9.73 -10.70 -4.24
C TYR A 26 10.28 -9.99 -3.01
N LEU A 27 9.66 -8.88 -2.65
CA LEU A 27 10.03 -8.01 -1.54
C LEU A 27 8.87 -7.91 -0.57
N VAL A 28 9.13 -8.18 0.71
CA VAL A 28 8.22 -7.87 1.81
C VAL A 28 8.59 -6.50 2.33
N ILE A 29 7.67 -5.55 2.15
CA ILE A 29 7.90 -4.15 2.48
C ILE A 29 6.91 -3.69 3.55
N LYS A 30 7.35 -2.88 4.50
CA LYS A 30 6.45 -2.18 5.42
C LYS A 30 5.65 -1.13 4.64
N THR A 31 4.33 -1.25 4.64
CA THR A 31 3.39 -0.32 3.98
C THR A 31 2.67 0.61 4.95
N TYR A 32 2.67 0.28 6.26
CA TYR A 32 2.16 1.15 7.32
C TYR A 32 2.94 0.95 8.64
N PRO A 33 3.16 2.01 9.45
CA PRO A 33 3.11 3.41 9.01
C PRO A 33 4.06 3.63 7.83
N ARG A 34 3.70 4.57 6.96
CA ARG A 34 4.51 4.89 5.79
C ARG A 34 5.80 5.55 6.25
N GLU A 35 6.89 5.15 5.60
CA GLU A 35 8.23 5.66 5.88
C GLU A 35 8.72 6.35 4.62
N LYS A 36 9.44 7.47 4.76
CA LYS A 36 10.11 8.14 3.63
C LYS A 36 11.04 7.23 2.86
N ARG A 37 11.52 6.13 3.43
CA ARG A 37 12.38 5.18 2.74
C ARG A 37 11.67 3.83 2.69
N LEU A 38 11.76 3.18 1.54
CA LEU A 38 11.26 1.81 1.40
C LEU A 38 11.91 0.94 2.48
N CYS A 39 11.11 0.32 3.34
CA CYS A 39 11.61 -0.59 4.37
C CYS A 39 11.37 -2.03 3.91
N CYS A 40 12.39 -2.65 3.32
CA CYS A 40 12.34 -4.02 2.83
C CYS A 40 12.86 -4.97 3.91
N VAL A 41 11.97 -5.72 4.56
CA VAL A 41 12.32 -6.62 5.67
C VAL A 41 12.70 -8.02 5.20
N HIS A 42 12.24 -8.42 4.01
CA HIS A 42 12.56 -9.72 3.44
C HIS A 42 12.60 -9.71 1.92
N ARG A 43 13.45 -10.55 1.34
CA ARG A 43 13.67 -10.72 -0.09
C ARG A 43 13.72 -12.21 -0.42
N SER A 44 13.05 -12.63 -1.49
CA SER A 44 13.06 -14.03 -1.97
C SER A 44 12.73 -14.11 -3.45
N PHE A 45 13.20 -15.13 -4.14
CA PHE A 45 12.74 -15.47 -5.50
C PHE A 45 11.57 -16.45 -5.51
N ASP A 46 11.18 -16.96 -4.34
CA ASP A 46 10.04 -17.84 -4.15
C ASP A 46 8.86 -17.05 -3.59
N TYR A 47 7.78 -17.00 -4.37
CA TYR A 47 6.54 -16.33 -4.02
C TYR A 47 5.94 -16.84 -2.71
N PHE A 48 5.90 -18.16 -2.51
CA PHE A 48 5.27 -18.74 -1.32
C PHE A 48 6.09 -18.43 -0.07
N VAL A 49 7.42 -18.45 -0.18
CA VAL A 49 8.30 -18.03 0.92
C VAL A 49 8.06 -16.57 1.28
N ALA A 50 8.04 -15.67 0.30
CA ALA A 50 7.82 -14.24 0.55
C ALA A 50 6.41 -13.95 1.07
N ARG A 51 5.39 -14.68 0.58
CA ARG A 51 4.00 -14.58 1.06
C ARG A 51 3.89 -15.03 2.51
N ASN A 52 4.42 -16.19 2.85
CA ASN A 52 4.46 -16.68 4.22
C ASN A 52 5.19 -15.71 5.14
N GLN A 53 6.30 -15.12 4.69
CA GLN A 53 7.00 -14.10 5.47
C GLN A 53 6.11 -12.86 5.68
N THR A 54 5.41 -12.40 4.65
CA THR A 54 4.47 -11.26 4.77
C THR A 54 3.41 -11.52 5.84
N ASP A 55 2.82 -12.73 5.85
CA ASP A 55 1.82 -13.12 6.83
C ASP A 55 2.41 -13.21 8.24
N LEU A 56 3.63 -13.73 8.39
CA LEU A 56 4.35 -13.76 9.67
C LEU A 56 4.66 -12.36 10.20
N GLU A 57 5.11 -11.44 9.35
CA GLU A 57 5.40 -10.06 9.77
C GLU A 57 4.13 -9.34 10.23
N ASN A 58 3.01 -9.51 9.53
CA ASN A 58 1.72 -8.95 9.92
C ASN A 58 1.18 -9.56 11.22
N LEU A 59 1.44 -10.84 11.50
CA LEU A 59 1.09 -11.47 12.78
C LEU A 59 1.99 -11.04 13.94
N ALA A 60 3.23 -10.64 13.65
CA ALA A 60 4.22 -10.28 14.66
C ALA A 60 4.14 -8.79 15.08
N HIS A 61 3.43 -7.95 14.32
CA HIS A 61 3.40 -6.50 14.52
C HIS A 61 1.97 -5.95 14.54
N ASP A 62 1.49 -5.58 15.72
CA ASP A 62 0.13 -5.06 15.92
C ASP A 62 -0.11 -3.67 15.29
N TYR A 63 0.96 -2.89 15.06
CA TYR A 63 0.89 -1.50 14.59
C TYR A 63 1.62 -1.29 13.26
N SER A 64 1.95 -2.35 12.54
CA SER A 64 2.61 -2.24 11.25
C SER A 64 2.01 -3.20 10.25
N VAL A 65 1.84 -2.72 9.02
CA VAL A 65 1.32 -3.53 7.92
C VAL A 65 2.43 -3.74 6.93
N PHE A 66 2.56 -4.97 6.45
CA PHE A 66 3.53 -5.42 5.48
C PHE A 66 2.81 -5.88 4.21
N GLY A 67 3.30 -5.39 3.08
CA GLY A 67 2.82 -5.74 1.75
C GLY A 67 3.86 -6.51 0.96
N LEU A 68 3.39 -7.46 0.16
CA LEU A 68 4.22 -8.18 -0.79
C LEU A 68 4.28 -7.43 -2.13
N ARG A 69 5.49 -7.28 -2.67
CA ARG A 69 5.75 -6.72 -4.01
C ARG A 69 6.63 -7.65 -4.82
N VAL A 70 6.54 -7.57 -6.15
CA VAL A 70 7.49 -8.21 -7.07
C VAL A 70 8.20 -7.13 -7.89
N PHE A 71 9.52 -7.27 -8.04
CA PHE A 71 10.30 -6.43 -8.92
C PHE A 71 10.23 -6.98 -10.34
N HIS A 72 9.63 -6.21 -11.24
CA HIS A 72 9.41 -6.60 -12.64
C HIS A 72 9.65 -5.39 -13.54
N GLN A 73 10.45 -5.55 -14.59
CA GLN A 73 10.75 -4.48 -15.56
C GLN A 73 11.21 -3.17 -14.91
N GLY A 74 12.07 -3.27 -13.88
CA GLY A 74 12.63 -2.12 -13.17
C GLY A 74 11.68 -1.45 -12.16
N LYS A 75 10.54 -2.08 -11.84
CA LYS A 75 9.42 -1.47 -11.11
C LYS A 75 8.83 -2.43 -10.07
N LEU A 76 8.23 -1.90 -9.00
CA LEU A 76 7.67 -2.70 -7.90
C LEU A 76 6.15 -2.82 -8.01
N TYR A 77 5.63 -4.02 -8.26
CA TYR A 77 4.20 -4.27 -8.42
C TYR A 77 3.64 -5.03 -7.23
N GLN A 78 2.40 -4.73 -6.86
CA GLN A 78 1.58 -5.62 -6.04
C GLN A 78 1.35 -6.93 -6.79
N VAL A 79 1.31 -8.02 -6.04
CA VAL A 79 1.12 -9.37 -6.58
C VAL A 79 -0.27 -9.90 -6.28
N ILE A 80 -0.82 -10.69 -7.20
CA ILE A 80 -2.01 -11.52 -6.96
C ILE A 80 -1.62 -12.89 -6.41
N ASP A 81 -2.62 -13.71 -6.04
CA ASP A 81 -2.46 -15.01 -5.38
C ASP A 81 -1.54 -16.03 -6.09
N ASN A 82 -1.17 -15.78 -7.36
CA ASN A 82 -0.26 -16.62 -8.14
C ASN A 82 1.16 -16.01 -8.32
N GLY A 83 1.49 -14.96 -7.56
CA GLY A 83 2.78 -14.27 -7.60
C GLY A 83 3.00 -13.35 -8.79
N LYS A 84 2.05 -13.24 -9.72
CA LYS A 84 2.17 -12.32 -10.85
C LYS A 84 1.80 -10.90 -10.43
N PRO A 85 2.34 -9.88 -11.09
CA PRO A 85 1.89 -8.50 -10.91
C PRO A 85 0.38 -8.35 -11.19
N GLU A 86 -0.34 -7.64 -10.32
CA GLU A 86 -1.80 -7.50 -10.36
C GLU A 86 -2.30 -6.62 -11.53
N LYS A 87 -1.72 -5.43 -11.68
CA LYS A 87 -2.18 -4.41 -12.63
C LYS A 87 -1.00 -3.84 -13.43
N ILE A 88 -0.38 -4.69 -14.25
CA ILE A 88 0.68 -4.24 -15.17
C ILE A 88 0.05 -3.25 -16.15
N SER A 89 0.44 -1.98 -16.03
CA SER A 89 0.05 -0.99 -17.02
C SER A 89 0.92 -1.09 -18.25
N ARG A 90 0.49 -0.42 -19.32
CA ARG A 90 1.38 -0.13 -20.46
C ARG A 90 2.63 0.55 -19.91
N GLN A 91 3.80 0.01 -20.22
CA GLN A 91 5.07 0.62 -19.82
C GLN A 91 5.04 2.11 -20.18
N GLN A 92 5.01 2.96 -19.16
CA GLN A 92 5.34 4.37 -19.29
C GLN A 92 6.69 4.55 -18.59
N ASP A 93 7.65 5.16 -19.30
CA ASP A 93 8.93 5.53 -18.71
C ASP A 93 8.67 6.64 -17.69
N TRP A 94 8.50 6.25 -16.42
CA TRP A 94 8.33 7.22 -15.35
C TRP A 94 9.66 7.92 -15.10
N LYS A 95 9.66 9.23 -15.28
CA LYS A 95 10.74 10.10 -14.86
C LYS A 95 10.19 10.97 -13.74
N ILE A 96 10.74 10.82 -12.55
CA ILE A 96 10.36 11.63 -11.40
C ILE A 96 11.04 12.98 -11.52
N ASP A 97 10.30 14.06 -11.29
CA ASP A 97 10.85 15.42 -11.27
C ASP A 97 11.89 15.55 -10.15
N HIS A 98 12.98 16.27 -10.43
CA HIS A 98 14.10 16.38 -9.51
C HIS A 98 13.71 17.04 -8.18
N SER A 99 12.77 18.00 -8.20
CA SER A 99 12.34 18.70 -6.99
C SER A 99 11.71 17.75 -5.96
N TYR A 100 10.97 16.74 -6.42
CA TYR A 100 10.40 15.72 -5.52
C TYR A 100 11.45 14.76 -4.99
N LEU A 101 12.50 14.45 -5.76
CA LEU A 101 13.63 13.68 -5.25
C LEU A 101 14.35 14.46 -4.15
N GLU A 102 14.62 15.75 -4.36
CA GLU A 102 15.22 16.61 -3.33
C GLU A 102 14.34 16.69 -2.07
N ALA A 103 13.03 16.93 -2.23
CA ALA A 103 12.09 16.99 -1.12
C ALA A 103 11.99 15.65 -0.36
N HIS A 104 11.98 14.52 -1.07
CA HIS A 104 11.93 13.19 -0.49
C HIS A 104 13.18 12.87 0.37
N TYR A 105 14.35 13.37 -0.02
CA TYR A 105 15.58 13.21 0.75
C TYR A 105 15.77 14.25 1.86
N ASP A 106 15.02 15.36 1.84
CA ASP A 106 15.03 16.34 2.92
C ASP A 106 14.31 15.77 4.16
N GLN A 107 15.04 15.68 5.26
CA GLN A 107 14.48 15.19 6.53
C GLN A 107 13.44 16.14 7.11
N ASN A 108 13.50 17.43 6.79
CA ASN A 108 12.61 18.46 7.30
C ASN A 108 11.35 18.68 6.44
N ALA A 109 11.32 18.16 5.21
CA ALA A 109 10.14 18.23 4.36
C ALA A 109 9.11 17.18 4.80
N GLU A 110 7.81 17.48 4.76
CA GLU A 110 6.77 16.53 5.18
C GLU A 110 6.29 15.62 4.03
N GLY A 111 6.91 15.72 2.85
CA GLY A 111 6.50 14.97 1.67
C GLY A 111 7.32 13.72 1.37
N GLU A 112 6.67 12.72 0.79
CA GLU A 112 7.29 11.45 0.41
C GLU A 112 6.82 10.93 -0.95
N ILE A 113 7.72 10.25 -1.67
CA ILE A 113 7.37 9.53 -2.90
C ILE A 113 6.83 8.16 -2.51
N ILE A 114 5.60 7.88 -2.94
CA ILE A 114 4.89 6.63 -2.71
C ILE A 114 4.66 5.94 -4.05
N ILE A 115 4.57 4.61 -4.02
CA ILE A 115 4.35 3.78 -5.20
C ILE A 115 3.01 3.06 -5.06
N CYS A 116 2.08 3.32 -5.99
CA CYS A 116 0.82 2.58 -6.09
C CYS A 116 1.09 1.09 -6.39
N GLY A 117 0.14 0.19 -6.09
CA GLY A 117 0.27 -1.24 -6.39
C GLY A 117 0.54 -1.56 -7.89
N CYS A 118 0.15 -0.67 -8.80
CA CYS A 118 0.47 -0.76 -10.23
C CYS A 118 1.84 -0.15 -10.61
N SER A 119 2.67 0.16 -9.63
CA SER A 119 3.97 0.84 -9.70
C SER A 119 3.96 2.33 -10.08
N TYR A 120 2.80 2.97 -10.21
CA TYR A 120 2.75 4.42 -10.47
C TYR A 120 3.32 5.22 -9.29
N PRO A 121 4.35 6.05 -9.48
CA PRO A 121 4.87 6.89 -8.41
C PRO A 121 4.03 8.17 -8.27
N TYR A 122 3.73 8.55 -7.03
CA TYR A 122 3.10 9.82 -6.69
C TYR A 122 3.79 10.40 -5.46
N PHE A 123 3.60 11.69 -5.21
CA PHE A 123 4.13 12.36 -4.04
C PHE A 123 2.99 12.72 -3.10
N SER A 124 3.11 12.34 -1.83
CA SER A 124 2.17 12.77 -0.78
C SER A 124 2.69 14.08 -0.22
N ALA A 125 1.97 15.19 -0.43
CA ALA A 125 2.34 16.51 0.08
C ALA A 125 1.39 16.89 1.21
N LEU A 126 1.92 17.40 2.34
CA LEU A 126 1.07 17.98 3.37
C LEU A 126 0.63 19.38 2.92
N VAL A 127 -0.68 19.58 2.77
CA VAL A 127 -1.29 20.86 2.38
C VAL A 127 -2.04 21.42 3.58
N SER A 128 -1.80 22.69 3.90
CA SER A 128 -2.53 23.38 4.96
C SER A 128 -3.55 24.35 4.38
N TYR A 129 -4.80 24.26 4.86
CA TYR A 129 -5.85 25.20 4.52
C TYR A 129 -6.64 25.62 5.78
N SER A 130 -7.29 26.77 5.71
CA SER A 130 -8.10 27.30 6.81
C SER A 130 -9.49 26.67 6.76
N SER A 131 -9.88 25.99 7.83
CA SER A 131 -11.23 25.43 7.96
C SER A 131 -12.29 26.54 8.06
N LEU A 132 -13.57 26.18 7.94
CA LEU A 132 -14.71 27.07 8.18
C LEU A 132 -14.70 27.70 9.59
N HIS A 133 -14.00 27.08 10.54
CA HIS A 133 -13.84 27.57 11.92
C HIS A 133 -12.51 28.30 12.15
N ASN A 134 -11.73 28.53 11.08
CA ASN A 134 -10.44 29.21 11.09
C ASN A 134 -9.31 28.42 11.80
N ASP A 135 -9.53 27.13 12.04
CA ASP A 135 -8.49 26.22 12.50
C ASP A 135 -7.65 25.73 11.30
N PRO A 136 -6.32 25.70 11.40
CA PRO A 136 -5.48 25.15 10.36
C PRO A 136 -5.66 23.62 10.31
N ILE A 137 -6.13 23.13 9.16
CA ILE A 137 -6.17 21.69 8.86
C ILE A 137 -4.99 21.40 7.95
N ALA A 138 -4.26 20.33 8.26
CA ALA A 138 -3.15 19.84 7.44
C ALA A 138 -3.47 18.42 6.99
N GLU A 139 -3.68 18.25 5.68
CA GLU A 139 -4.03 16.97 5.08
C GLU A 139 -2.99 16.57 4.05
N SER A 140 -2.71 15.26 3.96
CA SER A 140 -1.80 14.75 2.95
C SER A 140 -2.55 14.58 1.63
N GLN A 141 -2.12 15.30 0.60
CA GLN A 141 -2.71 15.25 -0.72
C GLN A 141 -1.76 14.57 -1.73
N PRO A 142 -2.23 13.58 -2.49
CA PRO A 142 -1.45 12.96 -3.55
C PRO A 142 -1.37 13.87 -4.78
N VAL A 143 -0.15 14.09 -5.24
CA VAL A 143 0.14 14.76 -6.51
C VAL A 143 1.03 13.89 -7.39
N THR A 144 0.91 14.08 -8.70
CA THR A 144 1.83 13.49 -9.67
C THR A 144 3.24 14.05 -9.48
N CYS A 145 4.22 13.16 -9.39
CA CYS A 145 5.63 13.53 -9.29
C CYS A 145 6.42 13.32 -10.58
N LEU A 146 5.71 13.05 -11.68
CA LEU A 146 6.31 12.83 -12.99
C LEU A 146 6.71 14.15 -13.64
N VAL A 147 7.83 14.18 -14.35
CA VAL A 147 8.33 15.37 -15.07
C VAL A 147 7.26 15.98 -15.99
N ASP A 148 6.54 15.15 -16.75
CA ASP A 148 5.61 15.60 -17.79
C ASP A 148 4.23 16.02 -17.26
N ASP A 149 3.91 15.68 -16.01
CA ASP A 149 2.60 15.90 -15.39
C ASP A 149 2.75 16.46 -13.98
N ASN A 150 3.88 17.10 -13.65
CA ASN A 150 4.29 17.49 -12.29
C ASN A 150 3.23 18.37 -11.58
N GLY A 151 2.86 17.97 -10.36
CA GLY A 151 2.06 18.80 -9.45
C GLY A 151 0.56 18.75 -9.68
N ARG A 152 0.09 17.87 -10.57
CA ARG A 152 -1.35 17.63 -10.75
C ARG A 152 -1.89 16.81 -9.58
N GLU A 153 -2.92 17.34 -8.93
CA GLU A 153 -3.66 16.65 -7.87
C GLU A 153 -4.36 15.40 -8.41
N ILE A 154 -4.25 14.28 -7.67
CA ILE A 154 -4.71 12.96 -8.11
C ILE A 154 -5.26 12.10 -6.97
N ASP A 155 -6.58 12.11 -6.75
CA ASP A 155 -7.20 11.25 -5.72
C ASP A 155 -7.18 9.76 -6.10
N ASN A 156 -7.27 9.48 -7.40
CA ASN A 156 -7.12 8.15 -7.97
C ASN A 156 -5.83 8.07 -8.80
N CYS A 157 -5.21 6.90 -8.75
CA CYS A 157 -4.05 6.56 -9.55
C CYS A 157 -4.35 6.76 -11.04
N PRO A 158 -3.66 7.67 -11.74
CA PRO A 158 -3.89 7.92 -13.17
C PRO A 158 -3.65 6.69 -14.05
N ASN A 159 -2.92 5.71 -13.52
CA ASN A 159 -2.51 4.52 -14.23
C ASN A 159 -3.49 3.35 -14.11
N CYS A 160 -4.01 3.07 -12.92
CA CYS A 160 -4.88 1.92 -12.67
C CYS A 160 -6.26 2.27 -12.10
N GLY A 161 -6.52 3.54 -11.80
CA GLY A 161 -7.78 4.02 -11.21
C GLY A 161 -7.96 3.69 -9.73
N SER A 162 -7.03 2.98 -9.08
CA SER A 162 -7.09 2.73 -7.63
C SER A 162 -7.09 4.05 -6.86
N GLN A 163 -7.90 4.14 -5.81
CA GLN A 163 -7.86 5.25 -4.85
C GLN A 163 -6.50 5.30 -4.14
N LEU A 164 -5.96 6.52 -3.94
CA LEU A 164 -4.62 6.74 -3.35
C LEU A 164 -4.68 7.24 -1.90
N VAL A 165 -5.80 7.83 -1.50
CA VAL A 165 -6.12 8.27 -0.14
C VAL A 165 -7.33 7.47 0.32
N ASP A 166 -7.23 6.71 1.40
CA ASP A 166 -8.41 6.13 2.02
C ASP A 166 -9.16 7.27 2.70
N ASP A 167 -10.36 7.61 2.18
CA ASP A 167 -11.22 8.66 2.75
C ASP A 167 -11.80 8.25 4.12
N ASP A 168 -11.52 7.03 4.59
CA ASP A 168 -12.12 6.42 5.78
C ASP A 168 -11.27 6.59 7.06
N VAL A 169 -10.28 7.48 7.09
CA VAL A 169 -9.62 7.88 8.34
C VAL A 169 -10.35 9.07 8.98
N GLU A 170 -11.66 8.93 9.16
CA GLU A 170 -12.26 9.55 10.35
C GLU A 170 -11.57 8.85 11.53
N GLU A 171 -10.79 9.59 12.32
CA GLU A 171 -10.17 9.10 13.55
C GLU A 171 -11.25 8.75 14.60
N ASP A 172 -12.08 7.76 14.33
CA ASP A 172 -12.96 7.15 15.32
C ASP A 172 -12.16 6.02 15.98
N TYR A 173 -11.47 6.38 17.06
CA TYR A 173 -10.63 5.55 17.93
C TYR A 173 -11.35 4.32 18.57
N ASP A 174 -12.53 3.92 18.08
CA ASP A 174 -13.38 2.88 18.67
C ASP A 174 -14.03 1.92 17.65
N SER A 175 -13.57 1.87 16.39
CA SER A 175 -14.05 0.82 15.45
C SER A 175 -13.14 -0.42 15.49
N GLU A 176 -13.62 -1.44 16.21
CA GLU A 176 -13.12 -2.82 16.17
C GLU A 176 -12.92 -3.31 14.72
N PRO A 177 -11.87 -4.11 14.43
CA PRO A 177 -11.43 -4.39 13.08
C PRO A 177 -12.51 -5.12 12.27
N ASP A 178 -12.84 -4.52 11.13
CA ASP A 178 -13.79 -5.00 10.14
C ASP A 178 -13.27 -6.31 9.50
N TYR A 179 -13.57 -7.43 10.14
CA TYR A 179 -13.35 -8.76 9.57
C TYR A 179 -14.29 -8.94 8.38
N LEU A 180 -13.77 -8.64 7.18
CA LEU A 180 -14.33 -9.04 5.89
C LEU A 180 -14.83 -10.49 5.95
N PHE A 181 -16.17 -10.65 6.00
CA PHE A 181 -16.86 -11.93 6.13
C PHE A 181 -16.73 -12.77 4.85
N ALA A 182 -15.55 -13.34 4.63
CA ALA A 182 -15.22 -14.23 3.51
C ALA A 182 -16.20 -15.42 3.39
N THR A 183 -16.85 -15.78 4.50
CA THR A 183 -17.82 -16.88 4.61
C THR A 183 -19.08 -16.71 3.73
N CYS A 184 -19.42 -15.49 3.31
CA CYS A 184 -20.62 -15.24 2.49
C CYS A 184 -20.35 -15.14 0.98
N ASN A 185 -19.07 -15.10 0.55
CA ASN A 185 -18.72 -15.06 -0.86
C ASN A 185 -19.03 -16.40 -1.54
N GLY A 186 -20.14 -16.45 -2.30
CA GLY A 186 -20.63 -17.63 -3.01
C GLY A 186 -22.00 -18.16 -2.53
N CYS A 187 -22.63 -17.53 -1.54
CA CYS A 187 -24.01 -17.85 -1.13
C CYS A 187 -25.01 -17.42 -2.23
N SER A 188 -26.04 -18.23 -2.48
CA SER A 188 -27.10 -17.92 -3.44
C SER A 188 -27.94 -16.69 -3.05
N ASN A 189 -27.94 -16.34 -1.77
CA ASN A 189 -28.64 -15.18 -1.20
C ASN A 189 -27.72 -13.98 -0.96
N TYR A 190 -26.48 -14.01 -1.46
CA TYR A 190 -25.54 -12.90 -1.33
C TYR A 190 -26.11 -11.63 -1.97
N HIS A 191 -26.06 -10.52 -1.22
CA HIS A 191 -26.57 -9.22 -1.66
C HIS A 191 -25.43 -8.22 -1.86
N GLY A 192 -24.55 -8.09 -0.86
CA GLY A 192 -23.28 -7.37 -0.98
C GLY A 192 -23.39 -5.88 -1.31
N GLN A 193 -24.48 -5.21 -0.93
CA GLN A 193 -24.72 -3.80 -1.25
C GLN A 193 -24.81 -2.93 0.00
N LEU A 194 -24.28 -1.71 -0.10
CA LEU A 194 -24.38 -0.67 0.92
C LEU A 194 -25.65 0.15 0.75
N TYR A 195 -26.39 0.34 1.84
CA TYR A 195 -27.53 1.25 1.93
C TYR A 195 -27.35 2.20 3.10
N ASN A 196 -27.25 3.51 2.83
CA ASN A 196 -27.05 4.54 3.85
C ASN A 196 -25.96 4.17 4.87
N GLY A 197 -24.79 3.72 4.38
CA GLY A 197 -23.65 3.33 5.22
C GLY A 197 -23.74 1.94 5.86
N ASN A 198 -24.83 1.19 5.67
CA ASN A 198 -24.97 -0.16 6.21
C ASN A 198 -24.78 -1.19 5.09
N LEU A 199 -23.74 -2.02 5.20
CA LEU A 199 -23.54 -3.15 4.30
C LEU A 199 -24.57 -4.24 4.60
N LEU A 200 -25.39 -4.57 3.60
CA LEU A 200 -26.27 -5.73 3.64
C LEU A 200 -25.57 -6.90 2.94
N VAL A 201 -25.06 -7.84 3.74
CA VAL A 201 -24.22 -8.94 3.28
C VAL A 201 -25.03 -9.97 2.49
N CYS A 202 -26.12 -10.50 3.06
CA CYS A 202 -27.02 -11.41 2.36
C CYS A 202 -28.48 -11.25 2.82
N ALA A 203 -29.43 -11.78 2.04
CA ALA A 203 -30.86 -11.61 2.30
C ALA A 203 -31.37 -12.33 3.58
N ILE A 204 -30.62 -13.34 4.06
CA ILE A 204 -30.98 -14.13 5.26
C ILE A 204 -30.23 -13.64 6.51
N HIS A 205 -28.97 -13.24 6.35
CA HIS A 205 -28.09 -12.71 7.40
C HIS A 205 -27.59 -11.30 7.01
N PRO A 206 -28.36 -10.25 7.33
CA PRO A 206 -28.09 -8.88 6.89
C PRO A 206 -26.68 -8.36 7.24
N HIS A 207 -26.12 -8.80 8.35
CA HIS A 207 -24.81 -8.36 8.85
C HIS A 207 -23.70 -9.42 8.70
N GLY A 208 -23.95 -10.47 7.91
CA GLY A 208 -23.00 -11.58 7.78
C GLY A 208 -23.08 -12.56 8.95
N LEU A 209 -22.35 -13.66 8.82
CA LEU A 209 -22.25 -14.69 9.85
C LEU A 209 -20.80 -14.71 10.35
N ASN A 210 -20.58 -14.55 11.65
CA ASN A 210 -19.23 -14.55 12.27
C ASN A 210 -18.63 -15.97 12.39
N GLY A 211 -19.16 -16.95 11.65
CA GLY A 211 -18.73 -18.35 11.69
C GLY A 211 -17.86 -18.73 10.49
N GLU A 212 -17.23 -19.90 10.56
CA GLU A 212 -16.34 -20.42 9.51
C GLU A 212 -17.08 -20.90 8.24
N SER A 213 -18.39 -21.15 8.31
CA SER A 213 -19.21 -21.55 7.17
C SER A 213 -20.64 -20.98 7.25
N CYS A 214 -21.22 -20.64 6.11
CA CYS A 214 -22.60 -20.15 6.02
C CYS A 214 -23.53 -21.36 5.89
N PRO A 215 -24.51 -21.56 6.79
CA PRO A 215 -25.41 -22.71 6.74
C PRO A 215 -26.33 -22.71 5.51
N ASP A 216 -26.49 -21.56 4.86
CA ASP A 216 -27.26 -21.39 3.62
C ASP A 216 -26.40 -21.51 2.34
N PHE A 217 -25.12 -21.87 2.49
CA PHE A 217 -24.20 -22.09 1.38
C PHE A 217 -24.50 -23.45 0.71
N ALA A 218 -25.30 -23.40 -0.35
CA ALA A 218 -25.75 -24.52 -1.19
C ALA A 218 -26.61 -25.60 -0.48
N ASN A 219 -27.92 -25.42 -0.61
CA ASN A 219 -28.86 -26.50 -0.93
C ASN A 219 -29.47 -26.21 -2.31
#